data_AF-A0A9D4VBZ1-F1
#
_entry.id   AF-A0A9D4VBZ1-F1
#
_cell.length_a   1.000
_cell.length_b   1.000
_cell.length_c   1.000
_cell.angle_alpha   90.00
_cell.angle_beta   90.00
_cell.angle_gamma   90.00
#
_symmetry.space_group_name_H-M   'P 1'
#
loop_
_entity.id
_entity.type
_entity.pdbx_description
1 polymer ?
#
loop_
_entity_poly.entity_id
_entity_poly.type
_entity_poly.pdbx_seq_one_letter_code
_entity_poly.pdbx_strand_id
1 'polypeptide(L)'
;MGEERTECFPAGFLERTKERALLTPWAPQTLVLSHPSVGAFLTHCGWNSVIEAMSMGVPMLTWPYNVDHKGNAQLIVERWKVGLALREWGTDQEAVKREKVEKLVTCLLQKGGSDDVQL
;
A
#
# COMPACT_ATOMS: atom_id res chain seq x y z
N MET A 1 -7.99 -24.17 0.44
CA MET A 1 -7.41 -24.42 -0.89
C MET A 1 -8.14 -23.51 -1.86
N GLY A 2 -7.58 -22.34 -2.18
CA GLY A 2 -8.19 -21.38 -3.08
C GLY A 2 -7.44 -21.40 -4.40
N GLU A 3 -8.17 -21.53 -5.50
CA GLU A 3 -7.64 -21.47 -6.86
C GLU A 3 -6.82 -20.19 -7.08
N GLU A 4 -5.69 -20.35 -7.76
CA GLU A 4 -4.87 -19.24 -8.26
C GLU A 4 -5.69 -18.48 -9.31
N ARG A 5 -6.32 -17.37 -8.92
CA ARG A 5 -7.00 -16.48 -9.86
C ARG A 5 -5.97 -15.72 -10.70
N THR A 6 -5.48 -16.37 -11.75
CA THR A 6 -4.55 -15.79 -12.74
C THR A 6 -5.27 -14.93 -13.78
N GLU A 7 -6.60 -15.02 -13.88
CA GLU A 7 -7.44 -14.39 -14.90
C GLU A 7 -7.48 -12.85 -14.87
N CYS A 8 -7.05 -12.21 -13.78
CA CYS A 8 -7.06 -10.76 -13.64
C CYS A 8 -5.74 -10.07 -13.99
N PHE A 9 -4.71 -10.83 -14.40
CA PHE A 9 -3.39 -10.27 -14.68
C PHE A 9 -3.09 -10.16 -16.19
N PRO A 10 -2.33 -9.13 -16.62
CA PRO A 10 -1.84 -9.06 -17.99
C PRO A 10 -1.00 -10.29 -18.37
N ALA A 11 -1.00 -10.64 -19.65
CA ALA A 11 -0.24 -11.79 -20.16
C ALA A 11 1.23 -11.77 -19.71
N GLY A 12 1.69 -12.91 -19.17
CA GLY A 12 3.06 -13.10 -18.66
C GLY A 12 3.42 -12.30 -17.41
N PHE A 13 2.46 -11.67 -16.70
CA PHE A 13 2.75 -10.88 -15.50
C PHE A 13 3.42 -11.71 -14.40
N LEU A 14 2.85 -12.86 -14.04
CA LEU A 14 3.36 -13.72 -12.97
C LEU A 14 4.77 -14.23 -13.29
N GLU A 15 5.00 -14.63 -14.55
CA GLU A 15 6.32 -15.10 -15.01
C GLU A 15 7.38 -13.99 -14.89
N ARG A 16 7.04 -12.74 -15.24
CA ARG A 16 7.95 -11.58 -15.12
C ARG A 16 8.22 -11.15 -13.68
N THR A 17 7.43 -11.59 -12.71
CA THR A 17 7.52 -11.14 -11.31
C THR A 17 7.87 -12.24 -10.30
N LYS A 18 7.88 -13.51 -10.70
CA LYS A 18 8.05 -14.69 -9.82
C LYS A 18 9.27 -14.64 -8.88
N GLU A 19 10.37 -14.03 -9.29
CA GLU A 19 11.61 -13.94 -8.48
C GLU A 19 11.57 -12.84 -7.41
N ARG A 20 10.57 -11.95 -7.47
CA ARG A 20 10.49 -10.73 -6.63
C ARG A 20 9.09 -10.43 -6.08
N ALA A 21 8.12 -11.29 -6.33
CA ALA A 21 6.75 -11.14 -5.89
C ALA A 21 6.18 -12.49 -5.43
N LEU A 22 5.40 -12.45 -4.37
CA LEU A 22 4.61 -13.58 -3.89
C LEU A 22 3.13 -13.21 -4.01
N LEU A 23 2.37 -14.04 -4.72
CA LEU A 23 0.92 -13.93 -4.77
C LEU A 23 0.30 -14.98 -3.83
N THR A 24 -0.57 -14.55 -2.94
CA THR A 24 -1.29 -15.45 -2.03
C THR A 24 -2.71 -14.93 -1.81
N PRO A 25 -3.73 -15.81 -1.73
CA PRO A 25 -5.09 -15.38 -1.39
C PRO A 25 -5.19 -14.80 0.03
N TRP A 26 -4.28 -15.19 0.92
CA TRP A 26 -4.24 -14.70 2.29
C TRP A 26 -2.82 -14.76 2.86
N ALA A 27 -2.46 -13.79 3.68
CA ALA A 27 -1.21 -13.79 4.43
C ALA A 27 -1.50 -13.42 5.89
N PRO A 28 -0.70 -13.91 6.86
CA PRO A 28 -0.82 -13.49 8.25
C PRO A 28 -0.32 -12.05 8.39
N GLN A 29 -1.18 -11.08 8.10
CA GLN A 29 -0.84 -9.65 7.92
C GLN A 29 0.01 -9.10 9.08
N THR A 30 -0.37 -9.37 10.33
CA THR A 30 0.38 -8.92 11.50
C THR A 30 1.82 -9.46 11.52
N LEU A 31 2.03 -10.74 11.17
CA LEU A 31 3.36 -11.33 11.08
C LEU A 31 4.17 -10.73 9.93
N VAL A 32 3.54 -10.50 8.77
CA VAL A 32 4.16 -9.83 7.62
C VAL A 32 4.61 -8.43 8.02
N LEU A 33 3.72 -7.61 8.59
CA LEU A 33 4.01 -6.24 9.01
C LEU A 33 5.09 -6.18 10.11
N SER A 34 5.18 -7.19 10.97
CA SER A 34 6.23 -7.27 12.00
C SER A 34 7.61 -7.63 11.45
N HIS A 35 7.70 -8.07 10.19
CA HIS A 35 8.95 -8.56 9.62
C HIS A 35 9.88 -7.39 9.21
N PRO A 36 11.17 -7.39 9.60
CA PRO A 36 12.07 -6.25 9.37
C PRO A 36 12.37 -5.96 7.89
N SER A 37 12.07 -6.89 6.98
CA SER A 37 12.18 -6.67 5.54
C SER A 37 11.01 -5.89 4.93
N VAL A 38 9.92 -5.66 5.67
CA VAL A 38 8.79 -4.87 5.17
C VAL A 38 9.12 -3.39 5.31
N GLY A 39 9.19 -2.71 4.16
CA GLY A 39 9.49 -1.27 4.10
C GLY A 39 8.25 -0.38 3.99
N ALA A 40 7.12 -0.89 3.49
CA ALA A 40 5.91 -0.11 3.26
C ALA A 40 4.66 -0.99 3.17
N PHE A 41 3.48 -0.40 3.39
CA PHE A 41 2.20 -1.10 3.31
C PHE A 41 1.17 -0.35 2.47
N LEU A 42 0.81 -0.90 1.31
CA LEU A 42 -0.35 -0.43 0.54
C LEU A 42 -1.64 -0.94 1.19
N THR A 43 -2.49 -0.03 1.65
CA THR A 43 -3.66 -0.38 2.44
C THR A 43 -4.91 0.34 1.99
N HIS A 44 -6.03 -0.37 2.08
CA HIS A 44 -7.36 0.17 1.88
C HIS A 44 -7.88 1.01 3.05
N CYS A 45 -7.07 1.19 4.10
CA CYS A 45 -7.32 2.05 5.26
C CYS A 45 -8.45 1.59 6.20
N GLY A 46 -8.73 0.28 6.25
CA GLY A 46 -9.55 -0.31 7.31
C GLY A 46 -8.87 -0.15 8.68
N TRP A 47 -9.63 0.21 9.71
CA TRP A 47 -9.09 0.64 11.01
C TRP A 47 -8.11 -0.37 11.65
N ASN A 48 -8.42 -1.67 11.62
CA ASN A 48 -7.54 -2.70 12.17
C ASN A 48 -6.19 -2.75 11.45
N SER A 49 -6.19 -2.72 10.11
CA SER A 49 -4.95 -2.70 9.31
C SER A 49 -4.12 -1.45 9.57
N VAL A 50 -4.77 -0.31 9.83
CA VAL A 50 -4.08 0.94 10.20
C VAL A 50 -3.39 0.79 11.55
N ILE A 51 -4.09 0.27 12.56
CA ILE A 51 -3.51 0.06 13.90
C ILE A 51 -2.36 -0.95 13.88
N GLU A 52 -2.49 -2.05 13.12
CA GLU A 52 -1.40 -3.02 12.96
C GLU A 52 -0.15 -2.38 12.33
N ALA A 53 -0.32 -1.63 11.24
CA ALA A 53 0.80 -0.97 10.55
C ALA A 53 1.47 0.09 11.43
N MET A 54 0.68 0.90 12.14
CA MET A 54 1.20 1.89 13.09
C MET A 54 1.97 1.22 14.24
N SER A 55 1.45 0.11 14.77
CA SER A 55 2.09 -0.63 15.86
C SER A 55 3.45 -1.22 15.45
N MET A 56 3.61 -1.55 14.17
CA MET A 56 4.88 -2.06 13.61
C MET A 56 5.77 -0.96 13.02
N GLY A 57 5.34 0.30 13.05
CA GLY A 57 6.09 1.42 12.48
C GLY A 57 6.25 1.37 10.96
N VAL A 58 5.31 0.72 10.27
CA VAL A 58 5.37 0.55 8.81
C VAL A 58 4.64 1.72 8.12
N PRO A 59 5.31 2.49 7.24
CA PRO A 59 4.68 3.59 6.54
C PRO A 59 3.63 3.10 5.54
N MET A 60 2.57 3.87 5.36
CA MET A 60 1.40 3.45 4.58
C MET A 60 1.26 4.19 3.25
N LEU A 61 0.90 3.46 2.19
CA LEU A 61 0.37 4.02 0.95
C LEU A 61 -1.15 3.82 0.97
N THR A 62 -1.93 4.89 0.96
CA THR A 62 -3.37 4.82 1.19
C THR A 62 -4.16 4.69 -0.12
N TRP A 63 -5.05 3.70 -0.17
CA TRP A 63 -6.03 3.48 -1.25
C TRP A 63 -7.42 3.23 -0.65
N PRO A 64 -8.07 4.22 -0.04
CA PRO A 64 -9.37 4.02 0.58
C PRO A 64 -10.43 3.60 -0.45
N TYR A 65 -11.35 2.73 -0.03
CA TYR A 65 -12.46 2.25 -0.86
C TYR A 65 -13.83 2.62 -0.27
N ASN A 66 -13.99 2.50 1.06
CA ASN A 66 -15.23 2.81 1.78
C ASN A 66 -15.20 4.20 2.44
N VAL A 67 -16.36 4.66 2.92
CA VAL A 67 -16.55 6.00 3.49
C VAL A 67 -15.69 6.22 4.73
N ASP A 68 -15.69 5.29 5.67
CA ASP A 68 -14.90 5.32 6.90
C ASP A 68 -13.39 5.26 6.61
N HIS A 69 -13.00 4.48 5.60
CA HIS A 69 -11.60 4.36 5.18
C HIS A 69 -11.01 5.69 4.67
N LYS A 70 -11.83 6.57 4.09
CA LYS A 70 -11.38 7.90 3.65
C LYS A 70 -10.96 8.78 4.81
N GLY A 71 -11.73 8.79 5.89
CA GLY A 71 -11.38 9.50 7.12
C GLY A 71 -10.06 8.97 7.71
N ASN A 72 -9.90 7.65 7.75
CA ASN A 72 -8.64 7.03 8.19
C ASN A 72 -7.46 7.43 7.30
N ALA A 73 -7.64 7.45 5.98
CA ALA A 73 -6.61 7.87 5.03
C ALA A 73 -6.19 9.33 5.24
N GLN A 74 -7.15 10.23 5.51
CA GLN A 74 -6.86 11.62 5.86
C GLN A 74 -6.06 11.72 7.16
N LEU A 75 -6.42 10.95 8.20
CA LEU A 75 -5.64 10.92 9.44
C LEU A 75 -4.19 10.49 9.19
N ILE A 76 -3.98 9.43 8.41
CA ILE A 76 -2.63 8.90 8.08
C ILE A 76 -1.76 9.95 7.37
N VAL A 77 -2.32 10.61 6.35
CA VAL A 77 -1.56 11.49 5.44
C VAL A 77 -1.46 12.92 5.97
N GLU A 78 -2.55 13.46 6.51
CA GLU A 78 -2.64 14.88 6.87
C GLU A 78 -2.32 15.13 8.34
N ARG A 79 -2.67 14.20 9.23
CA ARG A 79 -2.56 14.41 10.67
C ARG A 79 -1.35 13.72 11.30
N TRP A 80 -1.19 12.43 11.04
CA TRP A 80 -0.17 11.60 11.68
C TRP A 80 1.14 11.57 10.93
N LYS A 81 1.13 11.93 9.64
CA LYS A 81 2.38 12.13 8.92
C LYS A 81 3.19 10.81 8.82
N VAL A 82 2.46 9.71 8.56
CA VAL A 82 2.99 8.33 8.49
C VAL A 82 2.63 7.60 7.20
N GLY A 83 2.16 8.31 6.18
CA GLY A 83 1.86 7.72 4.88
C GLY A 83 1.56 8.72 3.77
N LEU A 84 1.41 8.20 2.55
CA LEU A 84 1.11 8.96 1.34
C LEU A 84 -0.22 8.54 0.73
N ALA A 85 -0.90 9.47 0.07
CA ALA A 85 -2.10 9.19 -0.71
C ALA A 85 -1.75 8.71 -2.11
N LEU A 86 -2.28 7.55 -2.52
CA LEU A 86 -2.04 7.02 -3.87
C LEU A 86 -2.85 7.79 -4.94
N ARG A 87 -3.96 8.41 -4.54
CA ARG A 87 -4.83 9.24 -5.39
C ARG A 87 -5.12 10.59 -4.73
N GLU A 88 -5.65 11.51 -5.52
CA GLU A 88 -6.13 12.80 -5.00
C GLU A 88 -7.53 12.65 -4.37
N TRP A 89 -7.85 13.51 -3.40
CA TRP A 89 -9.16 13.49 -2.77
C TRP A 89 -10.26 13.84 -3.78
N GLY A 90 -11.31 13.01 -3.86
CA GLY A 90 -12.42 13.21 -4.80
C GLY A 90 -12.24 12.54 -6.17
N THR A 91 -11.10 11.90 -6.47
CA THR A 91 -10.87 11.16 -7.72
C THR A 91 -11.09 9.65 -7.55
N ASP A 92 -12.10 9.27 -6.76
CA ASP A 92 -12.37 7.86 -6.41
C ASP A 92 -12.67 6.96 -7.64
N GLN A 93 -13.28 7.54 -8.67
CA GLN A 93 -13.66 6.84 -9.90
C GLN A 93 -12.54 6.81 -10.95
N GLU A 94 -11.46 7.53 -10.74
CA GLU A 94 -10.37 7.64 -11.70
C GLU A 94 -9.32 6.55 -11.47
N ALA A 95 -8.84 5.98 -12.57
CA ALA A 95 -7.72 5.05 -12.52
C ALA A 95 -6.42 5.80 -12.21
N VAL A 96 -5.65 5.28 -11.25
CA VAL A 96 -4.31 5.81 -10.97
C VAL A 96 -3.32 5.29 -12.01
N LYS A 97 -2.64 6.21 -12.68
CA LYS A 97 -1.63 5.88 -13.71
C LYS A 97 -0.45 5.14 -13.10
N ARG A 98 0.13 4.20 -13.85
CA ARG A 98 1.27 3.37 -13.41
C ARG A 98 2.47 4.21 -12.95
N GLU A 99 2.73 5.34 -13.60
CA GLU A 99 3.85 6.24 -13.30
C GLU A 99 3.71 6.84 -11.89
N LYS A 100 2.48 7.15 -11.47
CA LYS A 100 2.19 7.66 -10.12
C LYS A 100 2.39 6.57 -9.08
N VAL A 101 1.93 5.34 -9.36
CA VAL A 101 2.14 4.17 -8.49
C VAL A 101 3.64 3.92 -8.30
N GLU A 102 4.40 3.85 -9.39
CA GLU A 102 5.84 3.60 -9.37
C GLU A 102 6.59 4.67 -8.56
N LYS A 103 6.30 5.96 -8.79
CA LYS A 103 6.92 7.06 -8.06
C LYS A 103 6.69 6.94 -6.55
N LEU A 104 5.45 6.69 -6.12
CA LEU A 104 5.09 6.66 -4.69
C LEU A 104 5.63 5.42 -3.99
N VAL A 105 5.58 4.25 -4.64
CA VAL A 105 6.19 3.02 -4.11
C VAL A 105 7.70 3.18 -3.97
N THR A 106 8.36 3.76 -4.97
CA THR A 106 9.80 4.01 -4.94
C THR A 106 10.18 4.99 -3.83
N CYS A 107 9.41 6.08 -3.68
CA CYS A 107 9.60 7.07 -2.62
C CYS A 107 9.51 6.45 -1.22
N LEU A 108 8.51 5.59 -0.97
CA LEU A 108 8.34 4.92 0.33
C LEU A 108 9.43 3.88 0.65
N LEU A 109 9.97 3.21 -0.37
CA LEU A 109 10.95 2.14 -0.17
C LEU A 109 12.41 2.61 -0.16
N GLN A 110 12.69 3.84 -0.60
CA GLN A 110 14.04 4.42 -0.53
C GLN A 110 14.42 4.76 0.91
N LYS A 111 15.52 4.17 1.39
CA LYS A 111 16.11 4.52 2.69
C LYS A 111 16.87 5.85 2.57
N GLY A 112 16.32 6.92 3.14
CA GLY A 112 16.92 8.25 3.18
C GLY A 112 16.02 9.27 2.49
N GLY A 113 15.47 10.19 3.30
CA GLY A 113 14.49 11.18 2.88
C GLY A 113 14.89 11.89 1.60
N SER A 114 14.02 11.81 0.60
CA SER A 114 13.90 12.92 -0.34
C SER A 114 13.18 14.01 0.45
N ASP A 115 13.86 15.14 0.67
CA ASP A 115 13.34 16.35 1.32
C ASP A 115 12.07 16.92 0.64
N ASP A 116 11.66 16.32 -0.48
CA ASP A 116 10.50 16.72 -1.28
C ASP A 116 9.19 16.06 -0.87
N VAL A 117 9.20 15.10 0.07
CA VAL A 117 7.99 14.45 0.57
C VAL A 117 8.07 14.34 2.09
N GLN A 118 7.59 15.39 2.77
CA GLN A 118 7.37 15.36 4.21
C GLN A 118 6.29 14.33 4.52
N LEU A 119 6.74 13.12 4.92
CA LEU A 119 5.91 12.24 5.71
C LEU A 119 5.60 12.97 7.01
#